data_AF-X0WDW4-F1
#
_entry.id   AF-X0WDW4-F1
#
_cell.length_a   1.000
_cell.length_b   1.000
_cell.length_c   1.000
_cell.angle_alpha   90.00
_cell.angle_beta   90.00
_cell.angle_gamma   90.00
#
_symmetry.space_group_name_H-M   'P 1'
#
loop_
_entity.id
_entity.type
_entity.pdbx_description
1 polymer ?
#
loop_
_entity_poly.entity_id
_entity_poly.type
_entity_poly.pdbx_seq_one_letter_code
_entity_poly.pdbx_strand_id
1 'polypeptide(L)'
;VKLIKEYGSLEKALDNAERVTNKRVRTGLMECKEGALLSKELVTIDTNVSLEKGITDLERKEFDLDSLADLFKKLEFSSLFGQISQFQELPEIDEFESPEKDYQTLLSLKELDAFVTDCKKASIVSFDLETTSVDPMRAEIVGLSFSIRPNGGVYIPVRYLDKKEIHFGDDELATILETLRSVFESSDIPKTGQNVKYDSLILKRHGIRVAGLVFDTMIAAHLINPASRSYKLDNLSKEYLNYKMV
;
A
#
# COMPACT_ATOMS: atom_id res chain seq x y z
N VAL A 1 11.36 -50.03 3.14
CA VAL A 1 12.77 -50.37 3.47
C VAL A 1 12.95 -51.89 3.44
N LYS A 2 14.06 -52.40 2.89
CA LYS A 2 14.29 -53.85 2.64
C LYS A 2 14.16 -54.73 3.90
N LEU A 3 14.78 -54.32 5.02
CA LEU A 3 14.75 -55.07 6.27
C LEU A 3 13.36 -55.09 6.93
N ILE A 4 12.61 -53.98 6.89
CA ILE A 4 11.23 -53.97 7.40
C ILE A 4 10.32 -54.86 6.54
N LYS A 5 10.55 -54.92 5.21
CA LYS A 5 9.83 -55.86 4.33
C LYS A 5 10.18 -57.33 4.62
N GLU A 6 11.41 -57.60 5.02
CA GLU A 6 11.91 -58.96 5.31
C GLU A 6 11.48 -59.45 6.70
N TYR A 7 11.58 -58.62 7.73
CA TYR A 7 11.30 -58.97 9.13
C TYR A 7 9.91 -58.52 9.61
N GLY A 8 9.20 -57.70 8.85
CA GLY A 8 7.81 -57.28 9.09
C GLY A 8 7.64 -56.08 10.04
N SER A 9 8.54 -55.88 11.00
CA SER A 9 8.51 -54.70 11.89
C SER A 9 9.91 -54.21 12.25
N LEU A 10 10.00 -53.01 12.83
CA LEU A 10 11.25 -52.47 13.36
C LEU A 10 11.81 -53.36 14.47
N GLU A 11 10.97 -53.79 15.40
CA GLU A 11 11.35 -54.68 16.51
C GLU A 11 11.93 -55.98 15.99
N LYS A 12 11.23 -56.63 15.05
CA LYS A 12 11.69 -57.89 14.46
C LYS A 12 13.00 -57.71 13.68
N ALA A 13 13.21 -56.57 13.04
CA ALA A 13 14.47 -56.25 12.37
C ALA A 13 15.61 -56.01 13.35
N LEU A 14 15.33 -55.39 14.51
CA LEU A 14 16.30 -55.16 15.59
C LEU A 14 16.64 -56.47 16.34
N ASP A 15 15.66 -57.35 16.56
CA ASP A 15 15.85 -58.64 17.25
C ASP A 15 16.58 -59.67 16.39
N ASN A 16 16.52 -59.55 15.06
CA ASN A 16 17.27 -60.38 14.11
C ASN A 16 18.53 -59.70 13.57
N ALA A 17 19.00 -58.62 14.19
CA ALA A 17 20.13 -57.83 13.71
C ALA A 17 21.39 -58.68 13.42
N GLU A 18 21.64 -59.72 14.24
CA GLU A 18 22.79 -60.63 14.08
C GLU A 18 22.77 -61.43 12.76
N ARG A 19 21.59 -61.70 12.21
CA ARG A 19 21.39 -62.45 10.95
C ARG A 19 21.60 -61.60 9.71
N VAL A 20 21.78 -60.29 9.87
CA VAL A 20 22.02 -59.37 8.75
C VAL A 20 23.43 -59.56 8.20
N THR A 21 23.51 -59.87 6.89
CA THR A 21 24.77 -60.17 6.19
C THR A 21 25.68 -58.95 6.01
N ASN A 22 25.10 -57.75 5.87
CA ASN A 22 25.86 -56.52 5.73
C ASN A 22 26.39 -56.03 7.09
N LYS A 23 27.72 -56.06 7.27
CA LYS A 23 28.41 -55.70 8.52
C LYS A 23 28.03 -54.31 9.04
N ARG A 24 28.01 -53.28 8.18
CA ARG A 24 27.69 -51.89 8.59
C ARG A 24 26.26 -51.76 9.09
N VAL A 25 25.32 -52.41 8.41
CA VAL A 25 23.90 -52.37 8.77
C VAL A 25 23.64 -53.15 10.07
N ARG A 26 24.28 -54.31 10.24
CA ARG A 26 24.24 -55.10 11.48
C ARG A 26 24.74 -54.29 12.69
N THR A 27 25.92 -53.67 12.58
CA THR A 27 26.49 -52.85 13.65
C THR A 27 25.54 -51.69 14.03
N GLY A 28 25.00 -50.98 13.05
CA GLY A 28 24.06 -49.88 13.33
C GLY A 28 22.74 -50.33 13.98
N LEU A 29 22.20 -51.50 13.62
CA LEU A 29 21.01 -52.05 14.27
C LEU A 29 21.27 -52.49 15.72
N MET A 30 22.48 -52.97 16.02
CA MET A 30 22.86 -53.41 17.36
C MET A 30 23.18 -52.22 18.28
N GLU A 31 23.98 -51.26 17.80
CA GLU A 31 24.41 -50.09 18.59
C GLU A 31 23.29 -49.08 18.83
N CYS A 32 22.36 -48.92 17.87
CA CYS A 32 21.29 -47.93 17.95
C CYS A 32 19.92 -48.54 18.32
N LYS A 33 19.88 -49.76 18.89
CA LYS A 33 18.61 -50.46 19.19
C LYS A 33 17.69 -49.64 20.09
N GLU A 34 18.20 -49.16 21.21
CA GLU A 34 17.42 -48.36 22.16
C GLU A 34 16.95 -47.03 21.55
N GLY A 35 17.83 -46.35 20.82
CA GLY A 35 17.50 -45.11 20.12
C GLY A 35 16.44 -45.30 19.03
N ALA A 36 16.43 -46.44 18.33
CA ALA A 36 15.42 -46.77 17.33
C ALA A 36 14.05 -47.08 17.97
N LEU A 37 14.03 -47.76 19.12
CA LEU A 37 12.80 -48.02 19.87
C LEU A 37 12.21 -46.72 20.44
N LEU A 38 13.05 -45.87 21.04
CA LEU A 38 12.64 -44.55 21.52
C LEU A 38 12.14 -43.67 20.37
N SER A 39 12.83 -43.68 19.24
CA SER A 39 12.37 -42.93 18.05
C SER A 39 11.00 -43.40 17.59
N LYS A 40 10.72 -44.71 17.64
CA LYS A 40 9.41 -45.26 17.33
C LYS A 40 8.37 -44.78 18.33
N GLU A 41 8.66 -44.83 19.63
CA GLU A 41 7.76 -44.34 20.68
C GLU A 41 7.42 -42.86 20.47
N LEU A 42 8.42 -42.00 20.27
CA LEU A 42 8.25 -40.56 20.10
C LEU A 42 7.42 -40.16 18.88
N VAL A 43 7.45 -40.97 17.80
CA VAL A 43 6.66 -40.71 16.59
C VAL A 43 5.34 -41.49 16.57
N THR A 44 5.09 -42.35 17.55
CA THR A 44 3.82 -43.06 17.66
C THR A 44 2.77 -42.07 18.14
N ILE A 45 1.75 -41.86 17.32
CA ILE A 45 0.61 -41.03 17.69
C ILE A 45 -0.13 -41.74 18.82
N ASP A 46 -0.24 -41.08 19.98
CA ASP A 46 -1.11 -41.53 21.04
C ASP A 46 -2.58 -41.30 20.64
N THR A 47 -3.29 -42.38 20.34
CA THR A 47 -4.70 -42.35 19.96
C THR A 47 -5.65 -42.50 21.15
N ASN A 48 -5.13 -42.66 22.38
CA ASN A 48 -5.92 -42.87 23.60
C ASN A 48 -6.02 -41.59 24.45
N VAL A 49 -5.86 -40.43 23.83
CA VAL A 49 -6.02 -39.14 24.49
C VAL A 49 -7.48 -38.93 24.87
N SER A 50 -7.73 -38.61 26.14
CA SER A 50 -9.07 -38.20 26.59
C SER A 50 -9.40 -36.84 25.98
N LEU A 51 -10.45 -36.80 25.16
CA LEU A 51 -10.94 -35.58 24.52
C LEU A 51 -12.28 -35.18 25.15
N GLU A 52 -12.41 -33.90 25.51
CA GLU A 52 -13.65 -33.35 26.06
C GLU A 52 -14.75 -33.18 25.00
N LYS A 53 -14.38 -33.16 23.72
CA LYS A 53 -15.25 -32.89 22.58
C LYS A 53 -15.20 -34.03 21.57
N GLY A 54 -16.36 -34.37 21.02
CA GLY A 54 -16.50 -35.32 19.91
C GLY A 54 -16.35 -34.64 18.55
N ILE A 55 -16.32 -35.45 17.50
CA ILE A 55 -16.24 -34.94 16.11
C ILE A 55 -17.42 -34.04 15.76
N THR A 56 -18.61 -34.35 16.27
CA THR A 56 -19.84 -33.54 16.05
C THR A 56 -19.75 -32.16 16.67
N ASP A 57 -18.96 -31.97 17.72
CA ASP A 57 -18.75 -30.65 18.35
C ASP A 57 -17.79 -29.76 17.52
N LEU A 58 -17.10 -30.36 16.54
CA LEU A 58 -16.13 -29.71 15.67
C LEU A 58 -16.72 -29.37 14.29
N GLU A 59 -18.05 -29.38 14.17
CA GLU A 59 -18.73 -28.89 12.97
C GLU A 59 -18.38 -27.43 12.73
N ARG A 60 -17.98 -27.12 11.48
CA ARG A 60 -17.64 -25.76 11.09
C ARG A 60 -18.89 -24.88 11.22
N LYS A 61 -18.77 -23.82 12.02
CA LYS A 61 -19.78 -22.77 12.13
C LYS A 61 -19.44 -21.61 11.21
N GLU A 62 -20.46 -20.83 10.87
CA GLU A 62 -20.27 -19.54 10.22
C GLU A 62 -19.52 -18.58 11.13
N PHE A 63 -18.83 -17.62 10.53
CA PHE A 63 -18.08 -16.60 11.26
C PHE A 63 -19.05 -15.63 11.95
N ASP A 64 -18.69 -15.20 13.16
CA ASP A 64 -19.25 -13.98 13.74
C ASP A 64 -18.54 -12.79 13.11
N LEU A 65 -19.14 -12.24 12.06
CA LEU A 65 -18.53 -11.19 11.26
C LEU A 65 -18.39 -9.87 12.01
N ASP A 66 -19.27 -9.57 12.96
CA ASP A 66 -19.19 -8.35 13.77
C ASP A 66 -17.98 -8.41 14.70
N SER A 67 -17.84 -9.51 15.45
CA SER A 67 -16.67 -9.74 16.31
C SER A 67 -15.36 -9.77 15.52
N LEU A 68 -15.40 -10.30 14.30
CA LEU A 68 -14.22 -10.42 13.43
C LEU A 68 -13.83 -9.08 12.80
N ALA A 69 -14.81 -8.27 12.38
CA ALA A 69 -14.61 -6.91 11.92
C ALA A 69 -13.95 -6.05 12.99
N ASP A 70 -14.45 -6.11 14.22
CA ASP A 70 -13.87 -5.36 15.35
C ASP A 70 -12.45 -5.80 15.68
N LEU A 71 -12.18 -7.11 15.63
CA LEU A 71 -10.85 -7.64 15.83
C LEU A 71 -9.88 -7.18 14.72
N PHE A 72 -10.31 -7.20 13.46
CA PHE A 72 -9.49 -6.77 12.33
C PHE A 72 -9.23 -5.27 12.32
N LYS A 73 -10.22 -4.45 12.70
CA LYS A 73 -10.02 -3.02 12.97
C LYS A 73 -8.95 -2.82 14.04
N LYS A 74 -9.09 -3.48 15.19
CA LYS A 74 -8.17 -3.35 16.33
C LYS A 74 -6.74 -3.78 16.00
N LEU A 75 -6.58 -4.76 15.11
CA LEU A 75 -5.28 -5.29 14.68
C LEU A 75 -4.78 -4.68 13.37
N GLU A 76 -5.49 -3.71 12.80
CA GLU A 76 -5.16 -3.03 11.54
C GLU A 76 -5.01 -3.98 10.33
N PHE A 77 -5.75 -5.10 10.31
CA PHE A 77 -5.72 -6.09 9.24
C PHE A 77 -6.62 -5.70 8.05
N SER A 78 -6.33 -4.56 7.44
CA SER A 78 -7.11 -3.95 6.34
C SER A 78 -7.32 -4.86 5.12
N SER A 79 -6.30 -5.66 4.75
CA SER A 79 -6.40 -6.62 3.63
C SER A 79 -7.37 -7.76 3.91
N LEU A 80 -7.30 -8.35 5.12
CA LEU A 80 -8.21 -9.41 5.52
C LEU A 80 -9.62 -8.87 5.75
N PHE A 81 -9.73 -7.65 6.26
CA PHE A 81 -11.01 -6.95 6.38
C PHE A 81 -11.72 -6.83 5.03
N GLY A 82 -11.01 -6.35 4.00
CA GLY A 82 -11.56 -6.24 2.65
C GLY A 82 -11.88 -7.57 1.95
N GLN A 83 -11.30 -8.69 2.40
CA GLN A 83 -11.66 -10.03 1.91
C GLN A 83 -12.92 -10.55 2.60
N ILE A 84 -13.12 -10.25 3.88
CA ILE A 84 -14.28 -10.71 4.64
C ILE A 84 -15.57 -10.01 4.19
N SER A 85 -15.49 -8.73 3.81
CA SER A 85 -16.61 -8.01 3.21
C SER A 85 -17.07 -8.55 1.85
N GLN A 86 -16.36 -9.53 1.26
CA GLN A 86 -16.80 -10.22 0.04
C GLN A 86 -17.66 -11.47 0.32
N PHE A 87 -17.62 -12.01 1.54
CA PHE A 87 -18.37 -13.22 1.90
C PHE A 87 -19.84 -12.95 2.27
N GLN A 88 -20.15 -11.72 2.65
CA GLN A 88 -21.49 -11.21 2.93
C GLN A 88 -21.46 -9.69 2.73
N GLU A 89 -22.56 -9.05 2.31
CA GLU A 89 -22.71 -7.59 2.41
C GLU A 89 -22.67 -7.21 3.90
N LEU A 90 -21.47 -7.15 4.45
CA LEU A 90 -21.24 -6.46 5.70
C LEU A 90 -21.50 -4.99 5.43
N PRO A 91 -22.08 -4.25 6.39
CA PRO A 91 -22.10 -2.80 6.28
C PRO A 91 -20.66 -2.36 5.99
N GLU A 92 -20.48 -1.66 4.87
CA GLU A 92 -19.19 -1.06 4.56
C GLU A 92 -18.72 -0.35 5.84
N ILE A 93 -17.49 -0.59 6.29
CA ILE A 93 -16.86 0.37 7.20
C ILE A 93 -16.48 1.59 6.34
N ASP A 94 -17.48 2.26 5.80
CA ASP A 94 -17.32 3.56 5.17
C ASP A 94 -17.87 4.59 6.15
N GLU A 95 -17.19 4.70 7.30
CA GLU A 95 -16.99 6.03 7.88
C GLU A 95 -15.71 6.64 7.31
N PHE A 96 -15.34 6.37 6.03
CA PHE A 96 -14.41 7.28 5.38
C PHE A 96 -15.08 8.64 5.35
N GLU A 97 -14.37 9.67 5.80
CA GLU A 97 -14.88 11.01 5.71
C GLU A 97 -15.20 11.31 4.25
N SER A 98 -16.40 11.79 3.98
CA SER A 98 -16.80 12.26 2.65
C SER A 98 -17.04 13.77 2.72
N PRO A 99 -15.99 14.56 2.99
CA PRO A 99 -16.17 16.00 3.13
C PRO A 99 -16.58 16.58 1.78
N GLU A 100 -17.48 17.56 1.83
CA GLU A 100 -17.86 18.33 0.65
C GLU A 100 -16.63 18.99 0.04
N LYS A 101 -16.42 18.79 -1.27
CA LYS A 101 -15.25 19.28 -2.00
C LYS A 101 -15.65 20.45 -2.90
N ASP A 102 -14.84 21.50 -2.89
CA ASP A 102 -14.97 22.68 -3.74
C ASP A 102 -13.82 22.71 -4.75
N TYR A 103 -14.01 21.98 -5.85
CA TYR A 103 -13.05 21.90 -6.94
C TYR A 103 -13.52 22.71 -8.14
N GLN A 104 -12.63 23.53 -8.68
CA GLN A 104 -12.92 24.43 -9.79
C GLN A 104 -11.94 24.21 -10.94
N THR A 105 -12.44 24.28 -12.17
CA THR A 105 -11.58 24.28 -13.34
C THR A 105 -11.40 25.72 -13.80
N LEU A 106 -10.16 26.21 -13.88
CA LEU A 106 -9.87 27.55 -14.39
C LEU A 106 -9.71 27.47 -15.91
N LEU A 107 -10.54 28.21 -16.64
CA LEU A 107 -10.62 28.18 -18.11
C LEU A 107 -10.41 29.58 -18.72
N SER A 108 -9.86 30.52 -17.95
CA SER A 108 -9.53 31.84 -18.45
C SER A 108 -8.36 32.48 -17.71
N LEU A 109 -7.67 33.39 -18.39
CA LEU A 109 -6.60 34.19 -17.78
C LEU A 109 -7.08 34.99 -16.57
N LYS A 110 -8.30 35.54 -16.63
CA LYS A 110 -8.88 36.31 -15.52
C LYS A 110 -9.02 35.47 -14.24
N GLU A 111 -9.47 34.24 -14.38
CA GLU A 111 -9.57 33.29 -13.25
C GLU A 111 -8.19 32.89 -12.74
N LEU A 112 -7.24 32.67 -13.64
CA LEU A 112 -5.85 32.33 -13.29
C LEU A 112 -5.16 33.48 -12.53
N ASP A 113 -5.32 34.72 -12.97
CA ASP A 113 -4.78 35.92 -12.30
C ASP A 113 -5.39 36.12 -10.90
N ALA A 114 -6.69 35.88 -10.77
CA ALA A 114 -7.36 35.91 -9.48
C ALA A 114 -6.78 34.83 -8.55
N PHE A 115 -6.59 33.61 -9.05
CA PHE A 115 -5.99 32.53 -8.28
C PHE A 115 -4.55 32.81 -7.86
N VAL A 116 -3.72 33.41 -8.73
CA VAL A 116 -2.36 33.87 -8.38
C VAL A 116 -2.39 34.88 -7.22
N THR A 117 -3.39 35.75 -7.18
CA THR A 117 -3.58 36.70 -6.08
C THR A 117 -3.95 36.00 -4.78
N ASP A 118 -4.74 34.93 -4.83
CA ASP A 118 -5.12 34.14 -3.66
C ASP A 118 -3.94 33.30 -3.13
N CYS A 119 -3.12 32.73 -4.01
CA CYS A 119 -1.88 32.05 -3.65
C CYS A 119 -0.93 32.93 -2.82
N LYS A 120 -0.87 34.24 -3.10
CA LYS A 120 -0.03 35.19 -2.35
C LYS A 120 -0.53 35.46 -0.92
N LYS A 121 -1.81 35.16 -0.64
CA LYS A 121 -2.43 35.32 0.68
C LYS A 121 -2.54 34.01 1.45
N ALA A 122 -2.38 32.88 0.76
CA ALA A 122 -2.47 31.55 1.34
C ALA A 122 -1.33 31.31 2.34
N SER A 123 -1.61 30.58 3.42
CA SER A 123 -0.59 30.15 4.37
C SER A 123 0.36 29.12 3.76
N ILE A 124 -0.15 28.27 2.88
CA ILE A 124 0.61 27.28 2.13
C ILE A 124 -0.14 26.93 0.83
N VAL A 125 0.61 26.64 -0.23
CA VAL A 125 0.06 26.23 -1.53
C VAL A 125 0.49 24.80 -1.83
N SER A 126 -0.46 23.88 -1.89
CA SER A 126 -0.23 22.55 -2.46
C SER A 126 -0.29 22.62 -3.98
N PHE A 127 0.60 21.91 -4.67
CA PHE A 127 0.55 21.78 -6.13
C PHE A 127 0.92 20.38 -6.60
N ASP A 128 0.44 20.02 -7.79
CA ASP A 128 0.70 18.74 -8.45
C ASP A 128 0.55 18.90 -9.97
N LEU A 129 1.28 18.09 -10.75
CA LEU A 129 1.21 18.07 -12.21
C LEU A 129 0.62 16.76 -12.73
N GLU A 130 -0.34 16.90 -13.64
CA GLU A 130 -0.81 15.79 -14.45
C GLU A 130 0.04 15.68 -15.72
N THR A 131 0.49 14.48 -16.05
CA THR A 131 1.48 14.30 -17.13
C THR A 131 1.26 13.04 -17.95
N THR A 132 1.94 12.98 -19.10
CA THR A 132 1.86 11.82 -20.02
C THR A 132 2.77 10.65 -19.65
N SER A 133 3.65 10.77 -18.65
CA SER A 133 4.66 9.75 -18.34
C SER A 133 5.18 9.83 -16.92
N VAL A 134 5.53 8.69 -16.34
CA VAL A 134 6.21 8.62 -15.04
C VAL A 134 7.68 9.08 -15.08
N ASP A 135 8.27 9.29 -16.25
CA ASP A 135 9.64 9.82 -16.40
C ASP A 135 9.61 11.36 -16.55
N PRO A 136 10.08 12.13 -15.55
CA PRO A 136 10.01 13.59 -15.58
C PRO A 136 10.86 14.22 -16.69
N MET A 137 11.80 13.49 -17.30
CA MET A 137 12.60 14.01 -18.42
C MET A 137 11.90 13.90 -19.78
N ARG A 138 10.83 13.09 -19.86
CA ARG A 138 10.08 12.82 -21.10
C ARG A 138 8.59 13.17 -20.98
N ALA A 139 8.10 13.39 -19.77
CA ALA A 139 6.73 13.75 -19.50
C ALA A 139 6.35 15.10 -20.13
N GLU A 140 5.15 15.18 -20.68
CA GLU A 140 4.54 16.43 -21.11
C GLU A 140 3.44 16.81 -20.12
N ILE A 141 3.30 18.11 -19.83
CA ILE A 141 2.26 18.60 -18.91
C ILE A 141 0.89 18.49 -19.59
N VAL A 142 -0.03 17.81 -18.91
CA VAL A 142 -1.45 17.66 -19.26
C VAL A 142 -2.28 18.69 -18.51
N GLY A 143 -1.96 18.95 -17.25
CA GLY A 143 -2.62 19.94 -16.41
C GLY A 143 -1.84 20.24 -15.14
N LEU A 144 -2.28 21.27 -14.43
CA LEU A 144 -1.74 21.63 -13.12
C LEU A 144 -2.88 21.70 -12.12
N SER A 145 -2.69 21.12 -10.94
CA SER A 145 -3.65 21.23 -9.84
C SER A 145 -3.03 21.94 -8.65
N PHE A 146 -3.86 22.67 -7.92
CA PHE A 146 -3.45 23.40 -6.72
C PHE A 146 -4.51 23.35 -5.63
N SER A 147 -4.08 23.49 -4.38
CA SER A 147 -4.96 23.71 -3.24
C SER A 147 -4.34 24.70 -2.27
N ILE A 148 -5.15 25.65 -1.78
CA ILE A 148 -4.75 26.67 -0.80
C ILE A 148 -5.55 26.58 0.51
N ARG A 149 -6.47 25.61 0.61
CA ARG A 149 -7.32 25.36 1.78
C ARG A 149 -7.81 23.90 1.78
N PRO A 150 -8.11 23.32 2.95
CA PRO A 150 -8.71 21.98 3.03
C PRO A 150 -9.99 21.86 2.20
N ASN A 151 -10.17 20.71 1.56
CA ASN A 151 -11.33 20.36 0.73
C ASN A 151 -11.59 21.28 -0.50
N GLY A 152 -10.71 22.25 -0.76
CA GLY A 152 -10.78 23.09 -1.94
C GLY A 152 -9.63 22.82 -2.90
N GLY A 153 -9.83 23.09 -4.18
CA GLY A 153 -8.78 22.91 -5.19
C GLY A 153 -9.13 23.55 -6.52
N VAL A 154 -8.10 23.83 -7.30
CA VAL A 154 -8.26 24.29 -8.69
C VAL A 154 -7.48 23.38 -9.62
N TYR A 155 -8.04 23.18 -10.82
CA TYR A 155 -7.39 22.47 -11.91
C TYR A 155 -7.29 23.37 -13.13
N ILE A 156 -6.11 23.42 -13.75
CA ILE A 156 -5.82 24.21 -14.93
C ILE A 156 -5.49 23.23 -16.07
N PRO A 157 -6.42 22.97 -16.99
CA PRO A 157 -6.21 22.01 -18.07
C PRO A 157 -5.34 22.62 -19.18
N VAL A 158 -4.28 21.93 -19.57
CA VAL A 158 -3.41 22.32 -20.70
C VAL A 158 -3.75 21.48 -21.92
N ARG A 159 -3.79 20.15 -21.78
CA ARG A 159 -3.98 19.20 -22.88
C ARG A 159 -4.98 18.13 -22.46
N TYR A 160 -5.94 17.81 -23.32
CA TYR A 160 -6.90 16.72 -23.12
C TYR A 160 -7.45 16.27 -24.48
N LEU A 161 -8.01 15.06 -24.51
CA LEU A 161 -8.61 14.51 -25.73
C LEU A 161 -9.76 15.41 -26.19
N ASP A 162 -9.90 15.57 -27.50
CA ASP A 162 -10.95 16.38 -28.14
C ASP A 162 -10.99 17.87 -27.71
N LYS A 163 -9.83 18.45 -27.34
CA LYS A 163 -9.72 19.88 -27.04
C LYS A 163 -10.09 20.73 -28.26
N LYS A 164 -11.21 21.45 -28.16
CA LYS A 164 -11.73 22.37 -29.19
C LYS A 164 -11.54 23.85 -28.85
N GLU A 165 -11.52 24.15 -27.56
CA GLU A 165 -11.44 25.51 -27.05
C GLU A 165 -10.03 25.83 -26.58
N ILE A 166 -9.56 27.01 -26.93
CA ILE A 166 -8.28 27.58 -26.50
C ILE A 166 -8.61 28.60 -25.40
N HIS A 167 -8.13 28.34 -24.19
CA HIS A 167 -8.52 29.09 -22.98
C HIS A 167 -7.51 30.18 -22.62
N PHE A 168 -6.24 29.98 -22.98
CA PHE A 168 -5.11 30.83 -22.55
C PHE A 168 -4.28 31.40 -23.71
N GLY A 169 -4.88 31.53 -24.90
CA GLY A 169 -4.19 32.03 -26.09
C GLY A 169 -3.41 30.96 -26.86
N ASP A 170 -2.65 31.37 -27.88
CA ASP A 170 -2.07 30.43 -28.86
C ASP A 170 -1.07 29.42 -28.23
N ASP A 171 -0.25 29.87 -27.27
CA ASP A 171 0.63 29.00 -26.48
C ASP A 171 0.13 28.96 -25.03
N GLU A 172 -0.89 28.12 -24.80
CA GLU A 172 -1.55 28.02 -23.51
C GLU A 172 -0.60 27.59 -22.40
N LEU A 173 0.30 26.64 -22.67
CA LEU A 173 1.24 26.15 -21.66
C LEU A 173 2.20 27.25 -21.24
N ALA A 174 2.85 27.93 -22.20
CA ALA A 174 3.77 29.01 -21.87
C ALA A 174 3.06 30.13 -21.11
N THR A 175 1.83 30.45 -21.51
CA THR A 175 1.03 31.50 -20.88
C THR A 175 0.66 31.15 -19.43
N ILE A 176 0.20 29.92 -19.18
CA ILE A 176 -0.13 29.43 -17.84
C ILE A 176 1.11 29.44 -16.95
N LEU A 177 2.22 28.90 -17.45
CA LEU A 177 3.48 28.79 -16.71
C LEU A 177 4.06 30.16 -16.37
N GLU A 178 4.01 31.12 -17.30
CA GLU A 178 4.48 32.48 -17.04
C GLU A 178 3.61 33.20 -16.00
N THR A 179 2.28 33.03 -16.08
CA THR A 179 1.34 33.60 -15.10
C THR A 179 1.61 33.03 -13.68
N LEU A 180 1.88 31.73 -13.59
CA LEU A 180 2.18 31.04 -12.33
C LEU A 180 3.64 31.20 -11.87
N ARG A 181 4.55 31.75 -12.70
CA ARG A 181 5.97 31.90 -12.37
C ARG A 181 6.18 32.60 -11.03
N SER A 182 5.43 33.69 -10.80
CA SER A 182 5.52 34.46 -9.55
C SER A 182 5.11 33.66 -8.31
N VAL A 183 4.27 32.65 -8.47
CA VAL A 183 3.90 31.72 -7.39
C VAL A 183 5.03 30.71 -7.19
N PHE A 184 5.46 30.03 -8.25
CA PHE A 184 6.46 28.96 -8.15
C PHE A 184 7.84 29.44 -7.69
N GLU A 185 8.34 30.55 -8.22
CA GLU A 185 9.72 31.01 -7.98
C GLU A 185 9.88 31.87 -6.71
N SER A 186 8.78 32.23 -6.04
CA SER A 186 8.83 33.01 -4.80
C SER A 186 9.25 32.15 -3.60
N SER A 187 10.27 32.54 -2.84
CA SER A 187 10.58 31.89 -1.56
C SER A 187 9.56 32.19 -0.45
N ASP A 188 8.79 33.26 -0.60
CA ASP A 188 7.90 33.79 0.43
C ASP A 188 6.52 33.14 0.43
N ILE A 189 6.17 32.44 -0.66
CA ILE A 189 4.96 31.63 -0.75
C ILE A 189 5.35 30.20 -0.38
N PRO A 190 4.92 29.66 0.79
CA PRO A 190 5.24 28.30 1.17
C PRO A 190 4.51 27.30 0.29
N LYS A 191 5.19 26.23 -0.15
CA LYS A 191 4.60 25.16 -0.95
C LYS A 191 4.77 23.79 -0.35
N THR A 192 3.81 22.94 -0.68
CA THR A 192 3.79 21.52 -0.33
C THR A 192 3.29 20.68 -1.51
N GLY A 193 3.45 19.37 -1.39
CA GLY A 193 2.89 18.37 -2.29
C GLY A 193 3.43 16.98 -1.94
N GLN A 194 3.12 16.00 -2.77
CA GLN A 194 3.59 14.63 -2.63
C GLN A 194 4.69 14.36 -3.66
N ASN A 195 5.90 13.99 -3.23
CA ASN A 195 7.02 13.69 -4.14
C ASN A 195 7.32 14.86 -5.11
N VAL A 196 7.38 16.08 -4.57
CA VAL A 196 7.43 17.34 -5.32
C VAL A 196 8.69 17.47 -6.20
N LYS A 197 9.69 16.62 -5.94
CA LYS A 197 10.86 16.46 -6.81
C LYS A 197 10.45 16.17 -8.26
N TYR A 198 9.44 15.32 -8.47
CA TYR A 198 8.98 14.95 -9.81
C TYR A 198 8.46 16.18 -10.57
N ASP A 199 7.54 16.92 -9.97
CA ASP A 199 6.92 18.13 -10.54
C ASP A 199 7.96 19.23 -10.78
N SER A 200 8.86 19.42 -9.80
CA SER A 200 9.92 20.42 -9.87
C SER A 200 10.90 20.15 -11.01
N LEU A 201 11.18 18.89 -11.34
CA LEU A 201 12.03 18.53 -12.47
C LEU A 201 11.37 18.88 -13.81
N ILE A 202 10.05 18.68 -13.92
CA ILE A 202 9.28 19.03 -15.12
C ILE A 202 9.23 20.54 -15.28
N LEU A 203 8.85 21.28 -14.24
CA LEU A 203 8.83 22.75 -14.26
C LEU A 203 10.20 23.35 -14.61
N LYS A 204 11.29 22.73 -14.14
CA LYS A 204 12.65 23.14 -14.49
C LYS A 204 12.98 22.98 -15.98
N ARG A 205 12.42 21.97 -16.66
CA ARG A 205 12.53 21.84 -18.14
C ARG A 205 11.86 23.00 -18.86
N HIS A 206 10.84 23.60 -18.26
CA HIS A 206 10.16 24.79 -18.76
C HIS A 206 10.74 26.11 -18.18
N GLY A 207 11.93 26.06 -17.57
CA GLY A 207 12.62 27.26 -17.10
C GLY A 207 12.04 27.88 -15.82
N ILE A 208 11.24 27.12 -15.05
CA ILE A 208 10.73 27.52 -13.73
C ILE A 208 11.53 26.81 -12.65
N ARG A 209 12.09 27.57 -11.71
CA ARG A 209 12.76 27.02 -10.53
C ARG A 209 11.87 27.15 -9.30
N VAL A 210 11.22 26.06 -8.94
CA VAL A 210 10.36 26.02 -7.75
C VAL A 210 11.18 26.38 -6.50
N ALA A 211 10.72 27.39 -5.78
CA ALA A 211 11.26 27.87 -4.52
C ALA A 211 10.18 27.85 -3.44
N GLY A 212 10.56 27.97 -2.17
CA GLY A 212 9.60 27.96 -1.06
C GLY A 212 8.98 26.60 -0.75
N LEU A 213 9.61 25.48 -1.17
CA LEU A 213 9.19 24.14 -0.74
C LEU A 213 9.47 23.97 0.75
N VAL A 214 8.42 23.88 1.55
CA VAL A 214 8.51 23.74 3.02
C VAL A 214 8.13 22.36 3.51
N PHE A 215 7.41 21.57 2.70
CA PHE A 215 6.92 20.26 3.08
C PHE A 215 6.78 19.33 1.86
N ASP A 216 7.06 18.04 2.05
CA ASP A 216 6.77 16.97 1.09
C ASP A 216 6.15 15.80 1.88
N THR A 217 4.91 15.45 1.58
CA THR A 217 4.15 14.45 2.34
C THR A 217 4.80 13.07 2.28
N MET A 218 5.49 12.73 1.19
CA MET A 218 6.20 11.45 1.07
C MET A 218 7.41 11.41 2.00
N ILE A 219 8.18 12.50 2.08
CA ILE A 219 9.34 12.59 2.98
C ILE A 219 8.88 12.60 4.43
N ALA A 220 7.82 13.36 4.75
CA ALA A 220 7.26 13.40 6.10
C ALA A 220 6.81 12.01 6.55
N ALA A 221 6.05 11.29 5.72
CA ALA A 221 5.61 9.93 6.03
C ALA A 221 6.80 8.97 6.22
N HIS A 222 7.85 9.09 5.39
CA HIS A 222 9.06 8.31 5.55
C HIS A 222 9.78 8.57 6.88
N LEU A 223 9.84 9.83 7.32
CA LEU A 223 10.46 10.19 8.60
C LEU A 223 9.66 9.67 9.81
N ILE A 224 8.34 9.62 9.71
CA ILE A 224 7.45 9.11 10.77
C ILE A 224 7.58 7.59 10.89
N ASN A 225 7.50 6.87 9.78
CA ASN A 225 7.57 5.41 9.77
C ASN A 225 8.44 4.90 8.61
N PRO A 226 9.78 4.87 8.76
CA PRO A 226 10.70 4.43 7.71
C PRO A 226 10.49 2.96 7.28
N ALA A 227 9.89 2.15 8.14
CA ALA A 227 9.62 0.73 7.89
C ALA A 227 8.32 0.50 7.10
N SER A 228 7.56 1.56 6.81
CA SER A 228 6.34 1.44 6.00
C SER A 228 6.66 0.85 4.63
N ARG A 229 5.80 -0.06 4.17
CA ARG A 229 5.91 -0.72 2.87
C ARG A 229 5.53 0.17 1.70
N SER A 230 4.83 1.28 1.95
CA SER A 230 4.33 2.17 0.90
C SER A 230 4.10 3.57 1.44
N TYR A 231 4.54 4.57 0.68
CA TYR A 231 4.30 6.00 0.94
C TYR A 231 3.42 6.64 -0.14
N LYS A 232 2.65 5.83 -0.88
CA LYS A 232 1.74 6.39 -1.88
C LYS A 232 0.62 7.18 -1.20
N LEU A 233 0.21 8.27 -1.83
CA LEU A 233 -0.76 9.22 -1.26
C LEU A 233 -2.12 8.56 -0.96
N ASP A 234 -2.54 7.57 -1.76
CA ASP A 234 -3.78 6.82 -1.54
C ASP A 234 -3.79 6.03 -0.22
N ASN A 235 -2.62 5.55 0.22
CA ASN A 235 -2.48 4.88 1.51
C ASN A 235 -2.38 5.90 2.65
N LEU A 236 -1.58 6.96 2.46
CA LEU A 236 -1.42 8.02 3.46
C LEU A 236 -2.76 8.71 3.76
N SER A 237 -3.58 8.95 2.74
CA SER A 237 -4.92 9.55 2.89
C SER A 237 -5.82 8.69 3.77
N LYS A 238 -5.81 7.37 3.60
CA LYS A 238 -6.61 6.45 4.41
C LYS A 238 -6.09 6.40 5.85
N GLU A 239 -4.78 6.29 6.02
CA GLU A 239 -4.12 6.15 7.33
C GLU A 239 -4.28 7.40 8.19
N TYR A 240 -4.03 8.59 7.64
CA TYR A 240 -3.95 9.83 8.43
C TYR A 240 -5.24 10.65 8.42
N LEU A 241 -6.08 10.50 7.40
CA LEU A 241 -7.27 11.34 7.22
C LEU A 241 -8.56 10.53 7.24
N ASN A 242 -8.48 9.21 7.32
CA ASN A 242 -9.63 8.33 7.11
C ASN A 242 -10.41 8.76 5.85
N TYR A 243 -9.69 9.06 4.77
CA TYR A 243 -10.26 9.53 3.50
C TYR A 243 -9.78 8.65 2.35
N LYS A 244 -10.71 8.19 1.52
CA LYS A 244 -10.43 7.48 0.28
C LYS A 244 -10.41 8.48 -0.88
N MET A 245 -9.24 8.65 -1.50
CA MET A 245 -9.10 9.47 -2.71
C MET A 245 -9.95 8.89 -3.85
N VAL A 246 -10.46 9.78 -4.71
CA VAL A 246 -11.26 9.48 -5.90
C VAL A 246 -10.36 9.19 -7.09
#